data_AF-A0A7H8HRQ4-F1
#
_entry.id   AF-A0A7H8HRQ4-F1
#
_cell.length_a   1.000
_cell.length_b   1.000
_cell.length_c   1.000
_cell.angle_alpha   90.00
_cell.angle_beta   90.00
_cell.angle_gamma   90.00
#
_symmetry.space_group_name_H-M   'P 1'
#
loop_
_entity.id
_entity.type
_entity.pdbx_description
1 polymer ?
#
loop_
_entity_poly.entity_id
_entity_poly.type
_entity_poly.pdbx_seq_one_letter_code
_entity_poly.pdbx_strand_id
1 'polypeptide(L)' 'MCLGLKAAAHHHLRELAVLRRVRDRIDREYASPLDVETLASTVDLPVAQFIRRFRDAYGLSPHEYRQAAEARTKNWSSR' A
#
# COMPACT_ATOMS: atom_id res chain seq x y z
N MET A 1 -29.12 19.38 1.95
CA MET A 1 -28.91 18.03 1.37
C MET A 1 -27.57 17.50 1.85
N CYS A 2 -27.52 16.76 2.97
CA CYS A 2 -26.27 16.36 3.66
C CYS A 2 -25.77 14.95 3.28
N LEU A 3 -26.27 14.37 2.18
CA LEU A 3 -25.96 13.00 1.76
C LEU A 3 -24.54 12.84 1.17
N GLY A 4 -23.89 13.93 0.73
CA GLY A 4 -22.57 13.86 0.08
C GLY A 4 -21.41 13.54 1.02
N LEU A 5 -21.42 14.07 2.26
CA LEU A 5 -20.28 13.92 3.17
C LEU A 5 -20.13 12.49 3.71
N LYS A 6 -21.26 11.82 4.00
CA LYS A 6 -21.27 10.42 4.46
C LYS A 6 -20.81 9.45 3.38
N ALA A 7 -21.24 9.66 2.13
CA ALA A 7 -20.81 8.84 1.00
C ALA A 7 -19.30 8.99 0.74
N ALA A 8 -18.79 10.23 0.75
CA ALA A 8 -17.36 10.49 0.58
C ALA A 8 -16.53 9.88 1.73
N ALA A 9 -16.98 10.01 2.97
CA ALA A 9 -16.33 9.39 4.13
C ALA A 9 -16.32 7.85 4.03
N HIS A 10 -17.42 7.22 3.61
CA HIS A 10 -17.45 5.77 3.39
C HIS A 10 -16.51 5.31 2.27
N HIS A 11 -16.41 6.06 1.17
CA HIS A 11 -15.45 5.77 0.11
C HIS A 11 -14.01 5.87 0.62
N HIS A 12 -13.69 6.94 1.35
CA HIS A 12 -12.37 7.14 1.92
C HIS A 12 -12.00 6.05 2.93
N LEU A 13 -12.93 5.65 3.80
CA LEU A 13 -12.70 4.55 4.76
C LEU A 13 -12.47 3.21 4.06
N ARG A 14 -13.18 2.94 2.95
CA ARG A 14 -12.94 1.75 2.12
C ARG A 14 -11.57 1.80 1.46
N GLU A 15 -11.17 2.94 0.90
CA GLU A 15 -9.84 3.13 0.31
C GLU A 15 -8.75 2.88 1.35
N LEU A 16 -8.87 3.43 2.56
CA LEU A 16 -7.91 3.20 3.65
C LEU A 16 -7.85 1.73 4.07
N ALA A 17 -8.99 1.04 4.15
CA ALA A 17 -9.03 -0.39 4.48
C ALA A 17 -8.34 -1.26 3.42
N VAL A 18 -8.52 -0.92 2.14
CA VAL A 18 -7.86 -1.59 1.01
C VAL A 18 -6.35 -1.34 1.06
N LEU A 19 -5.92 -0.09 1.24
CA LEU A 19 -4.50 0.28 1.35
C LEU A 19 -3.81 -0.38 2.55
N ARG A 20 -4.52 -0.62 3.66
CA ARG A 20 -3.98 -1.33 4.82
C ARG A 20 -3.73 -2.81 4.52
N ARG A 21 -4.66 -3.48 3.84
CA ARG A 21 -4.48 -4.89 3.41
C ARG A 21 -3.30 -5.05 2.45
N VAL A 22 -3.14 -4.10 1.54
CA VAL A 22 -1.98 -4.08 0.64
C VAL A 22 -0.69 -3.93 1.42
N ARG A 23 -0.63 -3.03 2.41
CA ARG A 23 0.54 -2.89 3.29
C ARG A 23 0.83 -4.18 4.05
N ASP A 24 -0.17 -4.80 4.67
CA ASP A 24 0.01 -6.06 5.41
C ASP A 24 0.51 -7.19 4.50
N ARG A 25 0.14 -7.16 3.21
CA ARG A 25 0.64 -8.09 2.21
C ARG A 25 2.09 -7.80 1.82
N ILE A 26 2.46 -6.53 1.64
CA ILE A 26 3.84 -6.08 1.40
C ILE A 26 4.73 -6.47 2.59
N ASP A 27 4.27 -6.26 3.83
CA ASP A 27 4.99 -6.64 5.04
C ASP A 27 5.21 -8.17 5.14
N ARG A 28 4.25 -8.99 4.69
CA ARG A 28 4.35 -10.46 4.71
C ARG A 28 5.22 -11.01 3.59
N GLU A 29 5.12 -10.45 2.40
CA GLU A 29 5.78 -10.96 1.20
C GLU A 29 7.05 -10.17 0.85
N TYR A 30 7.54 -9.28 1.74
CA TYR A 30 8.71 -8.41 1.53
C TYR A 30 9.98 -9.19 1.11
N ALA A 31 10.06 -10.47 1.47
CA ALA A 31 11.17 -11.38 1.19
C ALA A 31 11.13 -11.99 -0.23
N SER A 32 10.03 -11.86 -0.96
CA SER A 32 9.89 -12.30 -2.35
C SER A 32 10.07 -11.11 -3.30
N PRO A 33 10.48 -11.30 -4.57
CA PRO A 33 10.38 -10.25 -5.59
C PRO A 33 8.90 -9.87 -5.80
N LEU A 34 8.39 -9.01 -4.92
CA LEU A 34 7.07 -8.42 -4.97
C LEU A 34 7.02 -7.45 -6.14
N ASP A 35 6.30 -7.85 -7.18
CA ASP A 35 6.03 -7.00 -8.33
C ASP A 35 4.86 -6.05 -8.03
N VAL A 36 5.04 -4.76 -8.33
CA VAL A 36 4.04 -3.71 -8.10
C VAL A 36 2.74 -4.01 -8.87
N GLU A 37 2.82 -4.73 -9.99
CA GLU A 37 1.65 -5.19 -10.77
C GLU A 37 0.81 -6.23 -10.02
N THR A 38 1.45 -7.10 -9.22
CA THR A 38 0.73 -8.09 -8.38
C THR A 38 -0.04 -7.40 -7.26
N LEU A 39 0.53 -6.33 -6.69
CA LEU A 39 -0.10 -5.52 -5.66
C LEU A 39 -1.25 -4.67 -6.21
N ALA A 40 -1.10 -4.16 -7.43
CA ALA A 40 -2.16 -3.44 -8.12
C ALA A 40 -3.33 -4.36 -8.53
N SER A 41 -3.01 -5.58 -8.99
CA SER A 41 -4.00 -6.61 -9.35
C SER A 41 -4.82 -7.08 -8.17
N THR A 42 -4.29 -7.02 -6.94
CA THR A 42 -5.05 -7.42 -5.73
C THR A 42 -6.09 -6.40 -5.30
N VAL A 43 -6.07 -5.18 -5.85
CA VAL A 43 -7.01 -4.11 -5.54
C VAL A 43 -7.84 -3.68 -6.76
N ASP A 44 -7.74 -4.41 -7.87
CA ASP A 44 -8.39 -4.10 -9.15
C ASP A 44 -8.12 -2.65 -9.62
N LEU A 45 -6.95 -2.10 -9.27
CA LEU A 45 -6.55 -0.75 -9.69
C LEU A 45 -5.46 -0.81 -10.75
N PRO A 46 -5.48 0.11 -11.73
CA PRO A 46 -4.33 0.32 -12.60
C PRO A 46 -3.09 0.67 -11.78
N VAL A 47 -1.95 0.10 -12.14
CA VAL A 47 -0.65 0.30 -11.47
C VAL A 47 -0.32 1.78 -11.25
N ALA A 48 -0.56 2.62 -12.26
CA ALA A 48 -0.32 4.05 -12.18
C ALA A 48 -1.18 4.75 -11.11
N GLN A 49 -2.45 4.34 -10.96
CA GLN A 49 -3.34 4.86 -9.93
C GLN A 49 -2.93 4.36 -8.54
N PHE A 50 -2.58 3.07 -8.45
CA PHE A 50 -2.10 2.46 -7.21
C PHE A 50 -0.85 3.18 -6.68
N ILE A 51 0.17 3.40 -7.51
CA ILE A 51 1.41 4.09 -7.12
C ILE A 51 1.10 5.49 -6.57
N ARG A 52 0.22 6.24 -7.23
CA ARG A 52 -0.15 7.59 -6.80
C ARG A 52 -0.90 7.58 -5.47
N ARG A 53 -1.89 6.70 -5.32
CA ARG A 53 -2.67 6.54 -4.07
C ARG A 53 -1.80 6.07 -2.90
N PHE A 54 -0.88 5.15 -3.17
CA PHE A 54 0.04 4.63 -2.15
C PHE A 54 0.98 5.73 -1.66
N ARG A 55 1.54 6.52 -2.59
CA ARG A 55 2.38 7.68 -2.23
C ARG A 55 1.59 8.74 -1.46
N ASP A 56 0.35 9.04 -1.85
CA ASP A 56 -0.48 10.01 -1.13
C ASP A 56 -0.79 9.54 0.30
N ALA A 57 -0.92 8.24 0.54
CA ALA A 57 -1.23 7.68 1.86
C ALA A 57 0.00 7.46 2.76
N TYR A 58 1.13 7.04 2.20
CA TYR A 58 2.33 6.63 2.95
C TYR A 58 3.54 7.53 2.74
N GLY A 59 3.48 8.50 1.82
CA GLY A 59 4.56 9.42 1.50
C GLY A 59 5.69 8.84 0.66
N LEU A 60 5.72 7.51 0.45
CA LEU A 60 6.76 6.80 -0.30
C LEU A 60 6.15 6.03 -1.47
N SER A 61 6.92 5.84 -2.55
CA SER A 61 6.50 4.92 -3.60
C SER A 61 6.54 3.46 -3.10
N PRO A 62 5.75 2.54 -3.69
CA PRO A 62 5.77 1.13 -3.30
C PRO A 62 7.17 0.50 -3.31
N HIS A 63 8.00 0.87 -4.29
CA HIS A 63 9.39 0.39 -4.39
C HIS A 63 10.28 0.95 -3.27
N GLU A 64 10.20 2.24 -2.96
CA GLU A 64 10.94 2.84 -1.84
C GLU A 64 10.48 2.28 -0.48
N TYR A 65 9.19 2.04 -0.32
CA TYR A 65 8.63 1.42 0.89
C TYR A 65 9.18 0.01 1.10
N ARG A 66 9.34 -0.77 0.03
CA ARG A 66 9.99 -2.10 0.08
C ARG A 66 11.46 -1.98 0.49
N GLN A 67 12.22 -1.08 -0.11
CA GLN A 67 13.63 -0.87 0.26
C GLN A 67 13.77 -0.48 1.75
N ALA A 68 12.87 0.38 2.25
CA ALA A 68 12.81 0.74 3.65
C ALA A 68 12.46 -0.46 4.55
N ALA A 69 11.55 -1.35 4.13
CA ALA A 69 11.22 -2.57 4.85
C ALA A 69 12.39 -3.58 4.86
N GLU A 70 13.08 -3.76 3.73
CA GLU A 70 14.26 -4.63 3.61
C GLU A 70 15.42 -4.14 4.50
N ALA A 71 15.66 -2.82 4.55
CA ALA A 71 16.67 -2.24 5.41
C ALA A 71 16.40 -2.51 6.90
N ARG A 72 15.12 -2.52 7.32
CA ARG A 72 14.73 -2.81 8.71
C ARG A 72 15.01 -4.26 9.11
N THR A 73 14.92 -5.21 8.18
CA THR A 73 15.10 -6.64 8.47
C THR A 73 16.56 -7.09 8.34
N LYS A 74 17.35 -6.52 7.42
CA LYS A 74 18.82 -6.76 7.40
C LYS A 74 19.50 -6.34 8.70
N ASN A 75 18.97 -5.35 9.41
CA ASN A 75 19.44 -4.93 10.74
C ASN A 75 19.03 -5.89 11.89
N TRP A 76 18.14 -6.86 11.65
CA TRP A 76 17.76 -7.90 12.62
C TRP A 76 18.69 -9.12 12.59
N SER A 77 19.29 -9.44 11.43
CA SER A 77 20.23 -10.58 11.29
C SER A 77 21.68 -10.30 11.71
N SER A 78 21.96 -9.17 12.37
CA SER A 78 23.27 -8.85 12.95
C SER A 78 23.22 -8.62 14.47
N ARG A 79 22.28 -9.25 15.19
CA ARG A 79 22.32 -9.38 16.66
C ARG A 79 22.14 -10.81 17.09
#